data_AF-A0A3B0R6X8-F1
#
_entry.id   AF-A0A3B0R6X8-F1
#
_cell.length_a   1.000
_cell.length_b   1.000
_cell.length_c   1.000
_cell.angle_alpha   90.00
_cell.angle_beta   90.00
_cell.angle_gamma   90.00
#
_symmetry.space_group_name_H-M   'P 1'
#
loop_
_entity.id
_entity.type
_entity.pdbx_description
1 polymer ?
#
loop_
_entity_poly.entity_id
_entity_poly.type
_entity_poly.pdbx_seq_one_letter_code
_entity_poly.pdbx_strand_id
1 'polypeptide(L)' 'MEQDGFFEKVYSITKKIPYGRVTSYGAIAKYLGTPRSARMVGWALNNSKIDNSIPAHRVVNRKGILTGKH' A
#
# COMPACT_ATOMS: atom_id res chain seq x y z
N MET A 1 -14.38 -3.87 19.28
CA MET A 1 -13.25 -4.01 18.35
C MET A 1 -13.55 -3.09 17.19
N GLU A 2 -12.92 -1.93 17.16
CA GLU A 2 -13.11 -0.97 16.07
C GLU A 2 -12.59 -1.63 14.79
N GLN A 3 -13.42 -1.72 13.76
CA GLN A 3 -12.96 -2.26 12.49
C GLN A 3 -12.00 -1.23 11.90
N ASP A 4 -10.72 -1.58 11.83
CA ASP A 4 -9.73 -0.78 11.12
C ASP A 4 -10.28 -0.39 9.73
N GLY A 5 -10.20 0.90 9.43
CA GLY A 5 -10.59 1.43 8.14
C GLY A 5 -9.72 0.85 7.02
N PHE A 6 -10.12 1.09 5.78
CA PHE A 6 -9.39 0.57 4.62
C PHE A 6 -7.93 1.04 4.60
N PHE A 7 -7.65 2.26 5.07
CA PHE A 7 -6.33 2.87 5.00
C PHE A 7 -5.40 2.25 6.05
N GLU A 8 -5.90 2.07 7.27
CA GLU A 8 -5.22 1.40 8.38
C GLU A 8 -4.84 -0.03 8.02
N LYS A 9 -5.74 -0.75 7.34
CA LYS A 9 -5.48 -2.08 6.79
C LYS A 9 -4.38 -2.06 5.72
N VAL A 10 -4.39 -1.10 4.80
CA VAL A 10 -3.32 -0.91 3.80
C VAL A 10 -1.98 -0.64 4.49
N TYR A 11 -1.95 0.24 5.49
CA TYR A 11 -0.73 0.57 6.23
C TYR A 11 -0.16 -0.65 6.95
N SER A 12 -1.02 -1.39 7.64
CA SER A 12 -0.65 -2.62 8.37
C SER A 12 -0.04 -3.68 7.47
N ILE A 13 -0.56 -3.84 6.24
CA ILE A 13 0.03 -4.77 5.26
C ILE A 13 1.35 -4.24 4.74
N THR A 14 1.42 -2.94 4.44
CA THR A 14 2.62 -2.32 3.86
C THR A 14 3.81 -2.43 4.83
N LYS A 15 3.58 -2.28 6.14
CA LYS A 15 4.60 -2.48 7.18
C LYS A 15 5.17 -3.91 7.23
N LYS A 16 4.43 -4.91 6.73
CA LYS A 16 4.88 -6.32 6.69
C LYS A 16 5.79 -6.64 5.51
N ILE A 17 5.96 -5.73 4.54
CA ILE A 17 6.83 -5.97 3.39
C ILE A 17 8.29 -5.94 3.87
N PRO A 18 9.06 -7.03 3.76
CA PRO A 18 10.43 -7.07 4.26
C PRO A 18 11.38 -6.21 3.41
N TYR A 19 12.53 -5.88 3.98
CA TYR A 19 13.59 -5.17 3.25
C TYR A 19 14.05 -5.96 2.02
N GLY A 20 14.39 -5.26 0.92
CA GLY A 20 14.80 -5.88 -0.35
C GLY A 20 13.67 -6.54 -1.15
N ARG A 21 12.41 -6.45 -0.70
CA ARG A 21 11.23 -6.94 -1.42
C ARG A 21 10.27 -5.80 -1.73
N VAL A 22 9.50 -5.99 -2.78
CA VAL A 22 8.45 -5.06 -3.22
C VAL A 22 7.16 -5.83 -3.49
N THR A 23 6.04 -5.12 -3.45
CA THR A 23 4.73 -5.62 -3.89
C THR A 23 4.06 -4.59 -4.79
N SER A 24 2.88 -4.90 -5.32
CA SER A 24 2.11 -3.96 -6.14
C SER A 24 0.83 -3.50 -5.45
N TYR A 25 0.32 -2.33 -5.82
CA TYR A 25 -0.98 -1.83 -5.34
C TYR A 25 -2.11 -2.85 -5.53
N GLY A 26 -2.11 -3.53 -6.68
CA GLY A 26 -3.11 -4.56 -6.99
C GLY A 26 -2.97 -5.81 -6.12
N ALA A 27 -1.74 -6.19 -5.74
CA ALA A 27 -1.51 -7.33 -4.85
C ALA A 27 -2.03 -7.04 -3.43
N ILE A 28 -1.81 -5.84 -2.90
CA ILE A 28 -2.37 -5.41 -1.61
C ILE A 28 -3.90 -5.40 -1.69
N ALA A 29 -4.47 -4.81 -2.74
CA ALA A 29 -5.93 -4.76 -2.92
C ALA A 29 -6.55 -6.17 -3.02
N LYS A 30 -5.90 -7.09 -3.73
CA LYS A 30 -6.32 -8.51 -3.82
C LYS A 30 -6.24 -9.19 -2.46
N TYR A 31 -5.18 -8.96 -1.69
CA TYR A 31 -5.02 -9.52 -0.34
C TYR A 31 -6.12 -9.04 0.61
N LEU A 32 -6.57 -7.78 0.45
CA LEU A 32 -7.68 -7.20 1.21
C LEU A 32 -9.07 -7.64 0.72
N GLY A 33 -9.17 -8.59 -0.23
CA GLY A 33 -10.46 -9.03 -0.78
C GLY A 33 -11.14 -8.00 -1.69
N THR A 34 -10.45 -6.93 -2.06
CA THR A 34 -10.98 -5.82 -2.88
C THR A 34 -10.12 -5.60 -4.12
N PRO A 35 -10.02 -6.58 -5.04
CA PRO A 35 -9.05 -6.56 -6.15
C PRO A 35 -9.18 -5.36 -7.10
N ARG A 36 -10.34 -4.70 -7.13
CA ARG A 36 -10.60 -3.48 -7.95
C ARG A 36 -10.17 -2.18 -7.26
N SER A 37 -9.69 -2.23 -6.02
CA SER A 37 -9.38 -1.05 -5.19
C SER A 37 -7.90 -0.63 -5.23
N ALA A 38 -7.12 -1.08 -6.23
CA ALA A 38 -5.70 -0.73 -6.35
C ALA A 38 -5.44 0.79 -6.34
N ARG A 39 -6.32 1.57 -6.98
CA ARG A 39 -6.23 3.04 -6.97
C ARG A 39 -6.41 3.62 -5.57
N MET A 40 -7.32 3.07 -4.77
CA MET A 40 -7.51 3.46 -3.37
C MET A 40 -6.32 3.10 -2.50
N VAL A 41 -5.65 1.97 -2.74
CA VAL A 41 -4.39 1.63 -2.06
C VAL A 41 -3.33 2.70 -2.34
N GLY A 42 -3.20 3.14 -3.60
CA GLY A 42 -2.30 4.24 -3.95
C GLY A 42 -2.64 5.55 -3.24
N TRP A 43 -3.94 5.86 -3.07
CA TRP A 43 -4.39 7.02 -2.31
C TRP A 43 -4.04 6.92 -0.83
N ALA A 44 -4.28 5.76 -0.20
CA ALA A 44 -3.88 5.52 1.18
C ALA A 44 -2.37 5.75 1.35
N LEU A 45 -1.54 5.13 0.50
CA LEU A 45 -0.08 5.28 0.58
C LEU A 45 0.43 6.68 0.24
N ASN A 46 -0.31 7.48 -0.53
CA ASN A 46 0.03 8.90 -0.70
C ASN A 46 -0.30 9.73 0.55
N ASN A 47 -1.31 9.33 1.34
CA ASN A 47 -1.65 9.96 2.62
C ASN A 47 -0.73 9.51 3.76
N SER A 48 -0.04 8.38 3.62
CA SER A 48 0.91 7.90 4.64
C SER A 48 2.23 8.68 4.71
N LYS A 49 2.41 9.75 3.91
CA LYS A 49 3.64 10.56 3.89
C LYS A 49 4.00 11.21 5.24
N ILE A 50 3.03 11.32 6.14
CA ILE A 50 3.22 11.88 7.48
C ILE A 50 3.86 10.83 8.41
N ASP A 51 3.74 9.53 8.10
CA ASP A 51 4.26 8.42 8.90
C ASP A 51 5.37 7.66 8.15
N ASN A 52 6.62 7.98 8.49
CA ASN A 52 7.82 7.34 7.93
C ASN A 52 7.95 5.84 8.27
N SER A 53 7.17 5.31 9.22
CA SER A 53 7.16 3.88 9.52
C SER A 53 6.47 3.05 8.44
N ILE A 54 5.73 3.69 7.51
CA ILE A 54 5.05 3.03 6.41
C ILE A 54 5.98 3.03 5.18
N PRO A 55 6.50 1.86 4.75
CA PRO A 55 7.44 1.78 3.64
C PRO A 55 6.73 1.86 2.27
N ALA A 56 6.08 2.99 1.99
CA ALA A 56 5.31 3.22 0.76
C ALA A 56 6.15 3.05 -0.53
N HIS A 57 7.46 3.32 -0.45
CA HIS A 57 8.42 3.08 -1.53
C HIS A 57 8.58 1.59 -1.91
N ARG A 58 8.06 0.65 -1.12
CA ARG A 58 8.07 -0.79 -1.45
C ARG A 58 6.84 -1.23 -2.25
N VAL A 59 5.94 -0.29 -2.56
CA VAL A 59 4.72 -0.57 -3.33
C VAL A 59 4.82 0.10 -4.68
N VAL A 60 4.85 -0.71 -5.73
CA VAL A 60 5.06 -0.28 -7.12
C VAL A 60 3.81 -0.51 -7.98
N ASN A 61 3.82 0.06 -9.18
CA ASN A 61 2.77 -0.20 -10.16
C ASN A 61 2.83 -1.66 -10.70
N ARG A 62 1.87 -2.02 -11.57
CA ARG A 62 1.81 -3.36 -12.19
C ARG A 62 3.05 -3.71 -13.05
N LYS A 63 3.79 -2.71 -13.53
CA LYS A 63 5.02 -2.86 -14.31
C LYS A 63 6.28 -2.98 -13.43
N GLY A 64 6.15 -2.92 -12.11
CA GLY A 64 7.29 -2.95 -11.19
C GLY A 64 8.01 -1.61 -11.04
N ILE A 65 7.42 -0.51 -11.52
CA ILE A 65 8.03 0.82 -11.53
C ILE A 65 7.43 1.66 -10.41
N LEU A 66 8.27 2.43 -9.72
CA LEU A 66 7.83 3.43 -8.77
C LEU A 66 7.02 4.52 -9.49
N THR A 67 5.79 4.69 -9.06
CA THR A 67 4.89 5.72 -9.56
C THR A 67 4.32 6.48 -8.37
N GLY A 68 4.91 7.63 -8.10
CA GLY A 68 4.52 8.54 -7.03
C GLY A 68 4.98 9.94 -7.40
N LYS A 69 4.34 10.96 -6.84
CA LYS A 69 4.68 12.35 -7.14
C LYS A 69 6.12 12.66 -6.70
N HIS A 70 6.88 13.32 -7.57
CA HIS A 70 8.04 14.14 -7.18
C HIS A 70 7.61 15.19 -6.16
#